data_AF-A0A925U586-F1
#
_entry.id   AF-A0A925U586-F1
#
_cell.length_a   1.000
_cell.length_b   1.000
_cell.length_c   1.000
_cell.angle_alpha   90.00
_cell.angle_beta   90.00
_cell.angle_gamma   90.00
#
_symmetry.space_group_name_H-M   'P 1'
#
loop_
_entity.id
_entity.type
_entity.pdbx_description
1 polymer ?
#
loop_
_entity_poly.entity_id
_entity_poly.type
_entity_poly.pdbx_seq_one_letter_code
_entity_poly.pdbx_strand_id
1 'polypeptide(L)'
;QGMDLPSNVAPFILRGVTLAGVDSVMVPKPKRLQAWSRLAADLDLAKLNAMTVTRPIQDVIALAPEILAGQVRGRMVLEIS
;
A
#
# COMPACT_ATOMS: atom_id res chain seq x y z
N GLN A 1 9.08 2.39 21.17
CA GLN A 1 10.37 2.87 20.66
C GLN A 1 10.42 2.54 19.18
N GLY A 2 10.44 3.54 18.30
CA GLY A 2 10.29 3.35 16.85
C GLY A 2 10.70 4.61 16.09
N MET A 3 11.83 5.21 16.50
CA MET A 3 12.27 6.52 16.06
C MET A 3 13.68 6.53 15.46
N ASP A 4 14.35 5.37 15.44
CA ASP A 4 15.63 5.22 14.74
C ASP A 4 15.37 4.95 13.26
N LEU A 5 15.55 6.00 12.46
CA LEU A 5 15.74 5.89 11.03
C LEU A 5 17.25 5.99 10.78
N PRO A 6 17.99 4.88 10.58
CA PRO A 6 19.41 4.93 10.30
C PRO A 6 19.65 5.63 8.95
N SER A 7 19.90 6.93 9.01
CA SER A 7 19.99 7.84 7.86
C SER A 7 20.89 9.03 8.19
N ASN A 8 21.13 9.92 7.23
CA ASN A 8 21.94 11.14 7.35
C ASN A 8 21.16 12.33 6.78
N VAL A 9 21.37 13.54 7.33
CA VAL A 9 20.80 14.81 6.85
C VAL A 9 21.33 15.26 5.47
N ALA A 10 22.48 14.74 5.03
CA ALA A 10 23.18 15.19 3.82
C ALA A 10 22.33 15.15 2.51
N PRO A 11 21.52 14.11 2.21
CA PRO A 11 20.68 14.10 1.01
C PRO A 11 19.62 15.22 1.00
N PHE A 12 19.10 15.57 2.18
CA PHE A 12 18.08 16.60 2.36
C PHE A 12 18.67 18.00 2.15
N ILE A 13 19.83 18.27 2.77
CA ILE A 13 20.49 19.58 2.72
C ILE A 13 21.16 19.81 1.37
N LEU A 14 21.94 18.84 0.87
CA LEU A 14 22.79 19.04 -0.29
C LEU A 14 22.09 18.78 -1.63
N ARG A 15 21.00 18.02 -1.61
CA ARG A 15 20.27 17.61 -2.83
C ARG A 15 18.78 17.90 -2.78
N GLY A 16 18.29 18.54 -1.71
CA GLY A 16 16.87 18.89 -1.59
C GLY A 16 15.92 17.68 -1.62
N VAL A 17 16.40 16.50 -1.21
CA VAL A 17 15.56 15.29 -1.15
C VAL A 17 14.47 15.48 -0.10
N THR A 18 13.26 14.99 -0.36
CA THR A 18 12.12 15.03 0.57
C THR A 18 11.82 13.65 1.13
N LEU A 19 11.73 13.51 2.45
CA LEU A 19 11.12 12.36 3.12
C LEU A 19 9.65 12.69 3.42
N ALA A 20 8.72 12.15 2.63
CA ALA A 20 7.30 12.40 2.78
C ALA A 20 6.64 11.31 3.63
N GLY A 21 6.05 11.68 4.77
CA GLY A 21 5.18 10.79 5.53
C GLY A 21 3.84 10.59 4.83
N VAL A 22 3.43 9.33 4.64
CA VAL A 22 2.15 8.98 4.02
C VAL A 22 1.30 8.23 5.05
N ASP A 23 0.21 8.87 5.49
CA ASP A 23 -0.85 8.23 6.28
C ASP A 23 -2.12 8.11 5.44
N SER A 24 -2.77 6.96 5.48
CA SER A 24 -4.03 6.71 4.76
C SER A 24 -5.26 6.72 5.68
N VAL A 25 -5.04 6.65 7.01
CA VAL A 25 -6.12 6.50 7.99
C VAL A 25 -6.83 7.83 8.19
N MET A 26 -6.11 8.86 8.61
CA MET A 26 -6.71 10.14 9.04
C MET A 26 -6.85 11.17 7.91
N VAL A 27 -6.70 10.73 6.65
CA VAL A 27 -6.84 11.62 5.48
C VAL A 27 -8.27 12.14 5.33
N PRO A 28 -8.47 13.47 5.21
CA PRO A 28 -9.77 14.08 4.98
C PRO A 28 -10.45 13.54 3.72
N LYS A 29 -11.78 13.43 3.77
CA LYS A 29 -12.61 12.90 2.67
C LYS A 29 -12.31 13.55 1.30
N PRO A 30 -12.13 14.88 1.15
CA PRO A 30 -11.87 15.47 -0.17
C PRO A 30 -10.59 14.93 -0.82
N LYS A 31 -9.51 14.79 -0.05
CA LYS A 31 -8.24 14.20 -0.54
C LYS A 31 -8.41 12.72 -0.90
N ARG A 32 -9.19 11.97 -0.12
CA ARG A 32 -9.52 10.57 -0.40
C ARG A 32 -10.25 10.42 -1.73
N LEU A 33 -11.25 11.27 -1.99
CA LEU A 33 -11.99 11.27 -3.26
C LEU A 33 -11.06 11.58 -4.43
N GLN A 34 -10.21 12.60 -4.30
CA GLN A 34 -9.23 12.94 -5.33
C GLN A 34 -8.29 11.75 -5.62
N ALA A 35 -7.78 11.07 -4.59
CA ALA A 35 -6.92 9.90 -4.76
C ALA A 35 -7.63 8.75 -5.48
N TRP A 36 -8.90 8.47 -5.15
CA TRP A 36 -9.70 7.46 -5.86
C TRP A 36 -9.98 7.83 -7.31
N SER A 37 -10.29 9.10 -7.60
CA SER A 37 -10.45 9.57 -8.99
C SER A 37 -9.17 9.40 -9.80
N ARG A 38 -8.01 9.69 -9.20
CA ARG A 38 -6.70 9.47 -9.81
C ARG A 38 -6.42 7.99 -10.05
N LEU A 39 -6.73 7.10 -9.09
CA LEU A 39 -6.59 5.66 -9.28
C LEU A 39 -7.45 5.17 -10.45
N ALA A 40 -8.70 5.60 -10.55
CA ALA A 40 -9.58 5.20 -11.65
C ALA A 40 -9.10 5.68 -13.02
N ALA A 41 -8.46 6.85 -13.10
CA ALA A 41 -7.98 7.43 -14.34
C ALA A 41 -6.59 6.91 -14.76
N ASP A 42 -5.68 6.74 -13.80
CA ASP A 42 -4.25 6.55 -14.07
C ASP A 42 -3.79 5.09 -13.91
N LEU A 43 -4.54 4.27 -13.14
CA LEU A 43 -4.13 2.89 -12.88
C LEU A 43 -4.48 1.98 -14.05
N ASP A 44 -3.46 1.35 -14.63
CA ASP A 44 -3.62 0.31 -15.63
C ASP A 44 -4.29 -0.94 -15.02
N LEU A 45 -5.56 -1.16 -15.36
CA LEU A 45 -6.36 -2.27 -14.85
C LEU A 45 -5.82 -3.63 -15.29
N ALA A 46 -5.14 -3.73 -16.43
CA ALA A 46 -4.54 -5.00 -16.85
C ALA A 46 -3.39 -5.39 -15.92
N LYS A 47 -2.57 -4.42 -15.49
CA LYS A 47 -1.51 -4.65 -14.49
C LYS A 47 -2.08 -4.96 -13.11
N LEU A 48 -3.15 -4.27 -12.70
CA LEU A 48 -3.83 -4.57 -11.45
C LEU A 48 -4.36 -6.01 -11.44
N ASN A 49 -5.03 -6.42 -12.52
CA ASN A 49 -5.55 -7.77 -12.68
C ASN A 49 -4.43 -8.81 -12.67
N ALA A 50 -3.31 -8.55 -13.35
CA ALA A 50 -2.17 -9.46 -13.40
C ALA A 50 -1.49 -9.70 -12.03
N MET A 51 -1.68 -8.80 -11.05
CA MET A 51 -1.20 -8.98 -9.67
C MET A 51 -2.28 -9.38 -8.67
N THR A 52 -3.54 -9.49 -9.11
CA THR A 52 -4.66 -9.83 -8.24
C THR A 52 -4.85 -11.34 -8.17
N VAL A 53 -4.96 -11.87 -6.96
CA VAL A 53 -5.30 -13.27 -6.70
C VAL A 53 -6.55 -13.31 -5.84
N THR A 54 -7.59 -13.96 -6.35
CA THR A 54 -8.86 -14.10 -5.65
C THR A 54 -8.89 -15.39 -4.84
N ARG A 55 -9.34 -15.31 -3.58
CA ARG A 55 -9.48 -16.42 -2.65
C ARG A 55 -10.82 -16.32 -1.90
N PRO A 56 -11.38 -17.44 -1.44
CA PRO A 56 -12.57 -17.39 -0.59
C PRO A 56 -12.22 -16.82 0.80
N ILE A 57 -13.17 -16.15 1.46
CA ILE A 57 -12.95 -15.51 2.79
C ILE A 57 -12.42 -16.47 3.86
N GLN A 58 -12.69 -17.78 3.75
CA GLN A 58 -12.22 -18.81 4.66
C GLN A 58 -10.69 -18.93 4.71
N ASP A 59 -9.99 -18.52 3.65
CA ASP A 59 -8.53 -18.56 3.58
C ASP A 59 -7.87 -17.47 4.44
N VAL A 60 -8.62 -16.48 4.95
CA VAL A 60 -8.07 -15.31 5.65
C VAL A 60 -7.18 -15.65 6.83
N ILE A 61 -7.53 -16.69 7.60
CA ILE A 61 -6.77 -17.10 8.80
C ILE A 61 -5.43 -17.72 8.40
N ALA A 62 -5.39 -18.47 7.30
CA ALA A 62 -4.16 -19.07 6.79
C ALA A 62 -3.26 -18.01 6.11
N LEU A 63 -3.87 -17.03 5.43
CA LEU A 63 -3.14 -15.97 4.71
C LEU A 63 -2.44 -14.96 5.62
N ALA A 64 -3.04 -14.64 6.78
CA ALA A 64 -2.47 -13.66 7.70
C ALA A 64 -0.99 -13.93 8.08
N PRO A 65 -0.59 -15.14 8.54
CA PRO A 65 0.82 -15.42 8.83
C PRO A 65 1.71 -15.39 7.59
N GLU A 66 1.21 -15.79 6.41
CA GLU A 66 1.97 -15.72 5.16
C GLU A 66 2.26 -14.27 4.75
N ILE A 67 1.30 -13.36 4.92
CA ILE A 67 1.48 -11.92 4.69
C ILE A 67 2.55 -11.35 5.62
N LEU A 68 2.48 -11.68 6.92
CA LEU A 68 3.46 -11.23 7.91
C LEU A 68 4.87 -11.80 7.64
N ALA A 69 4.95 -13.02 7.12
CA ALA A 69 6.19 -13.65 6.70
C ALA A 69 6.70 -13.18 5.32
N GLY A 70 6.00 -12.24 4.66
CA GLY A 70 6.38 -11.69 3.36
C GLY A 70 6.25 -12.68 2.19
N GLN A 71 5.47 -13.76 2.35
CA GLN A 71 5.30 -14.81 1.33
C GLN A 71 4.20 -14.49 0.32
N VAL A 72 3.40 -13.46 0.56
CA VAL A 72 2.35 -13.02 -0.36
C VAL A 72 2.86 -11.92 -1.28
N ARG A 73 2.73 -12.15 -2.59
CA ARG A 73 3.03 -11.17 -3.64
C ARG A 73 1.74 -10.69 -4.30
N GLY A 74 1.66 -9.39 -4.59
CA GLY A 74 0.54 -8.80 -5.32
C GLY A 74 -0.59 -8.32 -4.41
N ARG A 75 -1.84 -8.54 -4.83
CA ARG A 75 -3.05 -8.13 -4.13
C ARG A 75 -3.98 -9.32 -3.96
N MET A 76 -4.33 -9.65 -2.72
CA MET A 76 -5.34 -10.66 -2.43
C MET A 76 -6.73 -10.00 -2.41
N VAL A 77 -7.68 -10.57 -3.14
CA VAL A 77 -9.11 -10.21 -3.06
C VAL A 77 -9.82 -11.38 -2.43
N LEU A 78 -10.56 -11.11 -1.35
CA LEU A 78 -11.35 -12.13 -0.66
C LEU A 78 -12.81 -12.04 -1.11
N GLU A 79 -13.32 -13.13 -1.67
CA GLU A 79 -14.73 -13.27 -2.02
C GLU A 79 -15.56 -13.55 -0.77
N ILE A 80 -16.58 -12.73 -0.56
CA ILE A 80 -17.56 -12.86 0.52
C ILE A 80 -18.87 -13.30 -0.14
N SER A 81 -19.27 -14.54 0.10
CA SER A 81 -20.54 -15.12 -0.31
C SER A 81 -21.61 -14.98 0.77
#